data_AF-A0A3P3Q473-F1
#
_entry.id   AF-A0A3P3Q473-F1
#
_cell.length_a   1.000
_cell.length_b   1.000
_cell.length_c   1.000
_cell.angle_alpha   90.00
_cell.angle_beta   90.00
_cell.angle_gamma   90.00
#
_symmetry.space_group_name_H-M   'P 1'
#
loop_
_entity.id
_entity.type
_entity.pdbx_description
1 polymer ?
#
loop_
_entity_poly.entity_id
_entity_poly.type
_entity_poly.pdbx_seq_one_letter_code
_entity_poly.pdbx_strand_id
1 'polypeptide(L)'
;MKLEYKKRIYWLLRFILIVCVVNVLTGFYDMCTSSKNTNANQIIWKGERYNKDETGYHSIDKLKYLVDIPTDCDVKDIWAVASYYVKDDSECDTRLKELKGIYDEGGAKAVVDDIMSKDVGDDKKTMMEYLIVDGCLIESLDNDAELLNNVLEHCYDRDYGFLGCKRYIDIGNKLYKKNGKLERIIEAFETLSKYTTDRAGKLNVVGDSDGNLVDRKHYSNMIQLLQTFSSLSYFDGNLLGIRPTIGNSKNKYIVKAVKEDYDIVLSYKKYKSFINFGNISIYGRYKNLNMRIKHPVIGNVEKFDVMKYVAPSVVGKVVDKLFDLNMLSREFELWGTNVIVYDIDIHTPEGFSYGFYPMYKIYNIDDMDTKKYIDRFNEYFLPGGEYEEERDKVGYNPDNPISEEDFAERIDEINSMVYELFEVRWY
;
A
#
# COMPACT_ATOMS: atom_id res chain seq x y z
N MET A 1 -7.25 -61.72 -25.22
CA MET A 1 -6.97 -60.27 -25.10
C MET A 1 -6.69 -59.99 -23.62
N LYS A 2 -5.42 -59.84 -23.28
CA LYS A 2 -4.81 -60.45 -22.08
C LYS A 2 -4.67 -59.44 -20.93
N LEU A 3 -4.72 -59.95 -19.69
CA LEU A 3 -4.73 -59.27 -18.38
C LEU A 3 -3.94 -57.94 -18.26
N GLU A 4 -2.84 -57.79 -19.00
CA GLU A 4 -2.02 -56.57 -19.05
C GLU A 4 -2.77 -55.34 -19.58
N TYR A 5 -3.68 -55.50 -20.55
CA TYR A 5 -4.46 -54.38 -21.09
C TYR A 5 -5.42 -53.81 -20.05
N LYS A 6 -6.06 -54.68 -19.25
CA LYS A 6 -6.91 -54.27 -18.11
C LYS A 6 -6.10 -53.58 -17.02
N LYS A 7 -4.88 -54.08 -16.71
CA LYS A 7 -3.98 -53.43 -15.73
C LYS A 7 -3.54 -52.03 -16.18
N ARG A 8 -3.23 -51.84 -17.47
CA ARG A 8 -2.87 -50.52 -18.03
C ARG A 8 -4.05 -49.55 -17.99
N ILE A 9 -5.25 -49.98 -18.37
CA ILE A 9 -6.47 -49.15 -18.26
C ILE A 9 -6.73 -48.76 -16.80
N TYR A 10 -6.58 -49.70 -15.87
CA TYR A 10 -6.80 -49.41 -14.44
C TYR A 10 -5.78 -48.42 -13.87
N TRP A 11 -4.51 -48.52 -14.27
CA TRP A 11 -3.49 -47.52 -13.93
C TRP A 11 -3.76 -46.15 -14.55
N LEU A 12 -4.20 -46.11 -15.81
CA LEU A 12 -4.59 -44.88 -16.48
C LEU A 12 -5.78 -44.21 -15.77
N LEU A 13 -6.81 -44.98 -15.42
CA LEU A 13 -7.99 -44.49 -14.70
C LEU A 13 -7.63 -43.97 -13.30
N ARG A 14 -6.73 -44.66 -12.58
CA ARG A 14 -6.19 -44.15 -11.29
C ARG A 14 -5.41 -42.86 -11.48
N PHE A 15 -4.59 -42.75 -12.53
CA PHE A 15 -3.85 -41.53 -12.82
C PHE A 15 -4.79 -40.37 -13.16
N ILE A 16 -5.81 -40.60 -14.00
CA ILE A 16 -6.85 -39.61 -14.32
C ILE A 16 -7.59 -39.20 -13.04
N LEU A 17 -7.99 -40.15 -12.19
CA LEU A 17 -8.64 -39.86 -10.91
C LEU A 17 -7.74 -39.00 -10.00
N ILE A 18 -6.46 -39.34 -9.88
CA ILE A 18 -5.49 -38.57 -9.10
C ILE A 18 -5.36 -37.15 -9.65
N VAL A 19 -5.24 -36.99 -10.97
CA VAL A 19 -5.19 -35.67 -11.62
C VAL A 19 -6.48 -34.88 -11.37
N CYS A 20 -7.65 -35.50 -11.47
CA CYS A 20 -8.93 -34.86 -11.17
C CYS A 20 -9.02 -34.43 -9.69
N VAL A 21 -8.65 -35.31 -8.75
CA VAL A 21 -8.66 -34.99 -7.31
C VAL A 21 -7.68 -33.86 -7.00
N VAL A 22 -6.47 -33.90 -7.56
CA VAL A 22 -5.48 -32.83 -7.41
C VAL A 22 -6.04 -31.51 -7.95
N ASN A 23 -6.67 -31.51 -9.14
CA ASN A 23 -7.26 -30.30 -9.72
C ASN A 23 -8.42 -29.73 -8.90
N VAL A 24 -9.27 -30.59 -8.32
CA VAL A 24 -10.36 -30.16 -7.44
C VAL A 24 -9.81 -29.59 -6.14
N LEU A 25 -8.81 -30.24 -5.54
CA LEU A 25 -8.18 -29.76 -4.31
C LEU A 25 -7.41 -28.46 -4.54
N THR A 26 -6.72 -28.30 -5.66
CA THR A 26 -6.05 -27.03 -6.00
C THR A 26 -7.06 -25.92 -6.28
N GLY A 27 -8.15 -26.20 -6.99
CA GLY A 27 -9.23 -25.22 -7.19
C GLY A 27 -9.89 -24.80 -5.87
N PHE A 28 -10.15 -25.76 -4.97
CA PHE A 28 -10.68 -25.47 -3.64
C PHE A 28 -9.69 -24.67 -2.78
N TYR A 29 -8.41 -25.03 -2.82
CA TYR A 29 -7.34 -24.28 -2.16
C TYR A 29 -7.23 -22.84 -2.69
N ASP A 30 -7.28 -22.65 -4.01
CA ASP A 30 -7.23 -21.33 -4.64
C ASP A 30 -8.47 -20.48 -4.25
N MET A 31 -9.65 -21.09 -4.11
CA MET A 31 -10.86 -20.41 -3.60
C MET A 31 -10.72 -20.02 -2.13
N CYS A 32 -10.26 -20.93 -1.27
CA CYS A 32 -10.07 -20.65 0.16
C CYS A 32 -8.98 -19.59 0.40
N THR A 33 -7.88 -19.62 -0.37
CA THR A 33 -6.81 -18.62 -0.28
C THR A 33 -7.27 -17.27 -0.80
N SER A 34 -8.00 -17.21 -1.92
CA SER A 34 -8.62 -15.97 -2.40
C SER A 34 -9.50 -15.32 -1.33
N SER A 35 -10.30 -16.12 -0.61
CA SER A 35 -11.13 -15.62 0.50
C SER A 35 -10.32 -15.13 1.71
N LYS A 36 -9.10 -15.60 1.93
CA LYS A 36 -8.22 -15.08 2.98
C LYS A 36 -7.51 -13.81 2.53
N ASN A 37 -7.17 -13.74 1.24
CA ASN A 37 -6.49 -12.61 0.61
C ASN A 37 -7.36 -11.35 0.50
N THR A 38 -8.67 -11.43 0.81
CA THR A 38 -9.57 -10.27 0.93
C THR A 38 -9.47 -9.57 2.27
N ASN A 39 -8.81 -10.16 3.27
CA ASN A 39 -8.52 -9.49 4.53
C ASN A 39 -7.25 -8.64 4.41
N ALA A 40 -7.31 -7.40 4.87
CA ALA A 40 -6.11 -6.58 4.98
C ALA A 40 -5.25 -7.11 6.12
N ASN A 41 -4.04 -7.54 5.80
CA ASN A 41 -3.03 -7.91 6.79
C ASN A 41 -1.99 -6.79 6.98
N GLN A 42 -2.06 -5.76 6.15
CA GLN A 42 -1.32 -4.51 6.30
C GLN A 42 -2.29 -3.36 6.06
N ILE A 43 -2.24 -2.36 6.94
CA ILE A 43 -2.94 -1.10 6.80
C ILE A 43 -1.97 0.07 6.98
N ILE A 44 -2.41 1.25 6.60
CA ILE A 44 -1.71 2.50 6.91
C ILE A 44 -2.67 3.40 7.68
N TRP A 45 -2.24 3.90 8.82
CA TRP A 45 -2.97 4.92 9.57
C TRP A 45 -2.07 6.13 9.76
N LYS A 46 -2.55 7.31 9.32
CA LYS A 46 -1.84 8.60 9.50
C LYS A 46 -0.37 8.56 9.02
N GLY A 47 -0.10 7.77 7.98
CA GLY A 47 1.25 7.65 7.41
C GLY A 47 2.17 6.67 8.10
N GLU A 48 1.67 5.86 9.03
CA GLU A 48 2.40 4.78 9.69
C GLU A 48 1.83 3.42 9.26
N ARG A 49 2.69 2.45 8.93
CA ARG A 49 2.27 1.10 8.56
C ARG A 49 2.01 0.23 9.78
N TYR A 50 0.95 -0.57 9.69
CA TYR A 50 0.61 -1.57 10.69
C TYR A 50 0.38 -2.94 10.04
N ASN A 51 0.93 -3.99 10.63
CA ASN A 51 0.71 -5.37 10.20
C ASN A 51 -0.19 -6.11 11.19
N LYS A 52 -1.05 -6.99 10.67
CA LYS A 52 -1.96 -7.81 11.48
C LYS A 52 -1.29 -9.11 11.92
N ASP A 53 -1.40 -9.42 13.21
CA ASP A 53 -1.11 -10.73 13.78
C ASP A 53 -2.33 -11.33 14.50
N GLU A 54 -2.13 -12.33 15.36
CA GLU A 54 -3.22 -13.00 16.09
C GLU A 54 -3.92 -12.08 17.12
N THR A 55 -3.27 -11.00 17.53
CA THR A 55 -3.74 -10.10 18.58
C THR A 55 -4.27 -8.76 18.06
N GLY A 56 -3.97 -8.41 16.80
CA GLY A 56 -4.45 -7.17 16.19
C GLY A 56 -3.46 -6.58 15.20
N TYR A 57 -3.64 -5.30 14.89
CA TYR A 57 -2.68 -4.53 14.10
C TYR A 57 -1.62 -3.92 15.00
N HIS A 58 -0.36 -4.02 14.58
CA HIS A 58 0.79 -3.48 15.31
C HIS A 58 1.70 -2.68 14.38
N SER A 59 2.23 -1.58 14.89
CA SER A 59 3.20 -0.75 14.17
C SER A 59 4.44 -1.57 13.80
N ILE A 60 4.94 -1.37 12.58
CA ILE A 60 6.08 -2.13 12.05
C ILE A 60 7.41 -1.62 12.59
N ASP A 61 7.64 -0.30 12.54
CA ASP A 61 8.96 0.29 12.79
C ASP A 61 8.87 1.65 13.48
N LYS A 62 9.91 1.97 14.26
CA LYS A 62 10.11 3.33 14.78
C LYS A 62 10.95 4.14 13.80
N LEU A 63 10.43 5.30 13.40
CA LEU A 63 11.16 6.24 12.54
C LEU A 63 12.49 6.68 13.18
N LYS A 64 13.55 6.65 12.36
CA LYS A 64 14.90 7.12 12.71
C LYS A 64 15.18 8.48 12.07
N TYR A 65 16.17 9.20 12.62
CA TYR A 65 16.68 10.47 12.07
C TYR A 65 15.62 11.57 11.93
N LEU A 66 14.58 11.55 12.76
CA LEU A 66 13.64 12.66 12.85
C LEU A 66 14.38 13.93 13.30
N VAL A 67 14.00 15.06 12.70
CA VAL A 67 14.48 16.38 13.07
C VAL A 67 13.28 17.23 13.46
N ASP A 68 13.49 18.19 14.37
CA ASP A 68 12.43 19.11 14.78
C ASP A 68 12.19 20.13 13.65
N ILE A 69 11.03 20.02 13.01
CA ILE A 69 10.56 20.96 11.98
C ILE A 69 9.49 21.88 12.59
N PRO A 70 9.64 23.22 12.49
CA PRO A 70 8.68 24.15 13.03
C PRO A 70 7.38 24.14 12.19
N THR A 71 6.27 24.50 12.82
CA THR A 71 4.93 24.41 12.21
C THR A 71 4.73 25.38 11.03
N ASP A 72 5.53 26.44 10.95
CA ASP A 72 5.54 27.40 9.85
C ASP A 72 6.35 26.93 8.63
N CYS A 73 7.09 25.82 8.74
CA CYS A 73 7.74 25.20 7.58
C CYS A 73 6.69 24.78 6.56
N ASP A 74 6.90 25.14 5.28
CA ASP A 74 6.12 24.58 4.20
C ASP A 74 6.62 23.17 3.90
N VAL A 75 5.96 22.16 4.45
CA VAL A 75 6.30 20.74 4.24
C VAL A 75 6.17 20.29 2.78
N LYS A 76 5.47 21.08 1.95
CA LYS A 76 5.37 20.81 0.51
C LYS A 76 6.65 21.18 -0.24
N ASP A 77 7.41 22.15 0.27
CA ASP A 77 8.73 22.47 -0.25
C ASP A 77 9.75 21.48 0.33
N ILE A 78 10.05 20.46 -0.47
CA ILE A 78 10.97 19.41 -0.02
C ILE A 78 12.38 19.94 0.26
N TRP A 79 12.78 21.03 -0.38
CA TRP A 79 14.07 21.65 -0.13
C TRP A 79 14.10 22.40 1.20
N ALA A 80 12.96 22.96 1.64
CA ALA A 80 12.81 23.52 2.97
C ALA A 80 12.91 22.41 4.03
N VAL A 81 12.18 21.30 3.84
CA VAL A 81 12.26 20.12 4.73
C VAL A 81 13.68 19.58 4.82
N ALA A 82 14.34 19.35 3.69
CA ALA A 82 15.72 18.86 3.64
C ALA A 82 16.72 19.80 4.32
N SER A 83 16.47 21.11 4.32
CA SER A 83 17.36 22.08 5.00
C SER A 83 17.41 21.88 6.53
N TYR A 84 16.38 21.31 7.15
CA TYR A 84 16.43 20.99 8.59
C TYR A 84 17.40 19.84 8.90
N TYR A 85 17.69 18.98 7.93
CA TYR A 85 18.67 17.91 8.07
C TYR A 85 20.12 18.41 7.99
N VAL A 86 20.38 19.62 7.50
CA VAL A 86 21.74 20.17 7.41
C VAL A 86 22.19 20.90 8.66
N LYS A 87 21.28 21.19 9.60
CA LYS A 87 21.61 21.90 10.82
C LYS A 87 22.71 21.16 11.59
N ASP A 88 23.81 21.89 11.82
CA ASP A 88 25.02 21.41 12.50
C ASP A 88 25.70 20.20 11.82
N ASP A 89 25.46 19.99 10.52
CA ASP A 89 25.99 18.87 9.74
C ASP A 89 26.57 19.34 8.39
N SER A 90 27.89 19.50 8.34
CA SER A 90 28.60 20.00 7.16
C SER A 90 28.56 19.05 5.95
N GLU A 91 28.43 17.75 6.21
CA GLU A 91 28.32 16.74 5.14
C GLU A 91 26.96 16.87 4.46
N CYS A 92 25.89 16.94 5.26
CA CYS A 92 24.54 17.19 4.75
C CYS A 92 24.43 18.55 4.04
N ASP A 93 25.02 19.62 4.58
CA ASP A 93 25.00 20.96 3.95
C ASP A 93 25.67 20.95 2.56
N THR A 94 26.86 20.35 2.46
CA THR A 94 27.58 20.23 1.19
C THR A 94 26.76 19.42 0.19
N ARG A 95 26.20 18.30 0.65
CA ARG A 95 25.41 17.41 -0.19
C ARG A 95 24.09 18.06 -0.66
N LEU A 96 23.41 18.79 0.20
CA LEU A 96 22.17 19.49 -0.17
C LEU A 96 22.43 20.55 -1.26
N LYS A 97 23.53 21.29 -1.17
CA LYS A 97 23.92 22.29 -2.19
C LYS A 97 24.23 21.63 -3.54
N GLU A 98 24.92 20.50 -3.52
CA GLU A 98 25.19 19.71 -4.73
C GLU A 98 23.87 19.23 -5.37
N LEU A 99 22.97 18.64 -4.58
CA LEU A 99 21.68 18.15 -5.07
C LEU A 99 20.80 19.26 -5.65
N LYS A 100 20.80 20.45 -5.04
CA LYS A 100 20.13 21.64 -5.59
C LYS A 100 20.71 22.02 -6.95
N GLY A 101 22.04 22.05 -7.08
CA GLY A 101 22.70 22.31 -8.36
C GLY A 101 22.30 21.30 -9.44
N ILE A 102 22.26 20.01 -9.11
CA ILE A 102 21.82 18.95 -10.03
C ILE A 102 20.35 19.15 -10.44
N TYR A 103 19.47 19.50 -9.49
CA TYR A 103 18.07 19.77 -9.77
C TYR A 103 17.88 21.00 -10.65
N ASP A 104 18.61 22.09 -10.38
CA ASP A 104 18.53 23.32 -11.16
C ASP A 104 18.98 23.11 -12.62
N GLU A 105 19.95 22.24 -12.86
CA GLU A 105 20.47 21.92 -14.20
C GLU A 105 19.67 20.84 -14.94
N GLY A 106 19.25 19.78 -14.24
CA GLY A 106 18.71 18.56 -14.83
C GLY A 106 17.30 18.15 -14.36
N GLY A 107 16.72 18.90 -13.43
CA GLY A 107 15.38 18.68 -12.88
C GLY A 107 15.27 17.45 -11.96
N ALA A 108 14.01 17.11 -11.62
CA ALA A 108 13.66 16.02 -10.71
C ALA A 108 14.26 14.66 -11.09
N LYS A 109 14.31 14.35 -12.39
CA LYS A 109 14.87 13.08 -12.86
C LYS A 109 16.37 12.97 -12.58
N ALA A 110 17.14 14.03 -12.83
CA ALA A 110 18.58 14.02 -12.64
C ALA A 110 18.97 13.86 -11.16
N VAL A 111 18.28 14.57 -10.26
CA VAL A 111 18.55 14.45 -8.83
C VAL A 111 18.16 13.07 -8.29
N VAL A 112 17.03 12.52 -8.74
CA VAL A 112 16.60 11.16 -8.37
C VAL A 112 17.60 10.12 -8.89
N ASP A 113 18.06 10.22 -10.13
CA ASP A 113 19.08 9.32 -10.69
C ASP A 113 20.38 9.37 -9.89
N ASP A 114 20.86 10.56 -9.51
CA ASP A 114 22.07 10.73 -8.71
C ASP A 114 21.94 10.03 -7.34
N ILE A 115 20.82 10.24 -6.63
CA ILE A 115 20.56 9.64 -5.33
C ILE A 115 20.39 8.11 -5.46
N MET A 116 19.51 7.67 -6.37
CA MET A 116 19.12 6.27 -6.51
C MET A 116 20.22 5.39 -7.12
N SER A 117 21.25 5.98 -7.74
CA SER A 117 22.43 5.27 -8.21
C SER A 117 23.39 4.84 -7.10
N LYS A 118 23.28 5.44 -5.91
CA LYS A 118 24.19 5.19 -4.76
C LYS A 118 23.67 4.04 -3.90
N ASP A 119 24.56 3.52 -3.05
CA ASP A 119 24.20 2.52 -2.05
C ASP A 119 23.42 3.16 -0.89
N VAL A 120 22.51 2.40 -0.29
CA VAL A 120 21.71 2.88 0.84
C VAL A 120 22.55 2.91 2.11
N GLY A 121 22.69 4.10 2.71
CA GLY A 121 23.25 4.27 4.05
C GLY A 121 22.18 4.25 5.15
N ASP A 122 22.57 3.86 6.36
CA ASP A 122 21.77 4.05 7.58
C ASP A 122 22.29 5.29 8.32
N ASP A 123 22.09 6.47 7.73
CA ASP A 123 22.51 7.75 8.31
C ASP A 123 21.53 8.90 7.98
N LYS A 124 21.76 10.05 8.63
CA LYS A 124 20.95 11.27 8.50
C LYS A 124 20.99 11.84 7.07
N LYS A 125 22.13 11.75 6.38
CA LYS A 125 22.30 12.24 5.01
C LYS A 125 21.46 11.42 4.04
N THR A 126 21.48 10.09 4.14
CA THR A 126 20.62 9.24 3.31
C THR A 126 19.14 9.53 3.58
N MET A 127 18.72 9.76 4.82
CA MET A 127 17.32 10.16 5.08
C MET A 127 16.95 11.47 4.35
N MET A 128 17.82 12.49 4.40
CA MET A 128 17.63 13.75 3.67
C MET A 128 17.51 13.52 2.16
N GLU A 129 18.37 12.67 1.58
CA GLU A 129 18.34 12.33 0.15
C GLU A 129 17.03 11.66 -0.25
N TYR A 130 16.56 10.68 0.54
CA TYR A 130 15.32 9.96 0.23
C TYR A 130 14.07 10.82 0.44
N LEU A 131 14.08 11.76 1.39
CA LEU A 131 13.04 12.79 1.47
C LEU A 131 12.96 13.60 0.16
N ILE A 132 14.11 14.00 -0.42
CA ILE A 132 14.15 14.70 -1.72
C ILE A 132 13.56 13.84 -2.84
N VAL A 133 13.87 12.54 -2.87
CA VAL A 133 13.27 11.60 -3.85
C VAL A 133 11.76 11.58 -3.72
N ASP A 134 11.24 11.46 -2.50
CA ASP A 134 9.80 11.38 -2.23
C ASP A 134 9.07 12.69 -2.59
N GLY A 135 9.65 13.85 -2.25
CA GLY A 135 9.11 15.14 -2.66
C GLY A 135 9.04 15.29 -4.18
N CYS A 136 10.10 14.88 -4.90
CA CYS A 136 10.09 14.87 -6.37
C CYS A 136 9.01 13.94 -6.95
N LEU A 137 8.79 12.77 -6.33
CA LEU A 137 7.73 11.85 -6.74
C LEU A 137 6.34 12.47 -6.51
N ILE A 138 6.11 13.12 -5.38
CA ILE A 138 4.82 13.76 -5.05
C ILE A 138 4.48 14.86 -6.08
N GLU A 139 5.45 15.72 -6.41
CA GLU A 139 5.27 16.81 -7.36
C GLU A 139 5.04 16.32 -8.80
N SER A 140 5.66 15.21 -9.18
CA SER A 140 5.63 14.69 -10.55
C SER A 140 4.47 13.75 -10.86
N LEU A 141 3.77 13.22 -9.85
CA LEU A 141 2.81 12.12 -10.00
C LEU A 141 1.67 12.37 -11.01
N ASP A 142 1.29 13.63 -11.23
CA ASP A 142 0.21 13.98 -12.16
C ASP A 142 0.66 14.17 -13.61
N ASN A 143 1.96 14.35 -13.84
CA ASN A 143 2.48 14.58 -15.18
C ASN A 143 2.54 13.27 -15.96
N ASP A 144 2.97 12.18 -15.32
CA ASP A 144 2.89 10.78 -15.76
C ASP A 144 3.49 9.84 -14.69
N ALA A 145 3.68 8.58 -15.04
CA ALA A 145 4.37 7.60 -14.20
C ALA A 145 5.87 7.46 -14.53
N GLU A 146 6.49 8.36 -15.29
CA GLU A 146 7.89 8.21 -15.75
C GLU A 146 8.86 8.22 -14.57
N LEU A 147 8.78 9.22 -13.68
CA LEU A 147 9.68 9.31 -12.53
C LEU A 147 9.44 8.16 -11.54
N LEU A 148 8.18 7.77 -11.32
CA LEU A 148 7.83 6.59 -10.53
C LEU A 148 8.45 5.32 -11.11
N ASN A 149 8.32 5.10 -12.42
CA ASN A 149 8.94 3.95 -13.09
C ASN A 149 10.47 3.98 -12.98
N ASN A 150 11.08 5.15 -13.04
CA ASN A 150 12.52 5.33 -12.86
C ASN A 150 12.96 4.89 -11.47
N VAL A 151 12.28 5.37 -10.41
CA VAL A 151 12.54 4.96 -9.03
C VAL A 151 12.35 3.45 -8.84
N LEU A 152 11.27 2.87 -9.39
CA LEU A 152 10.99 1.44 -9.29
C LEU A 152 12.08 0.56 -9.90
N GLU A 153 12.78 1.00 -10.95
CA GLU A 153 13.89 0.25 -11.54
C GLU A 153 15.06 0.07 -10.56
N HIS A 154 15.29 1.04 -9.68
CA HIS A 154 16.35 0.99 -8.68
C HIS A 154 15.99 0.17 -7.44
N CYS A 155 14.70 -0.16 -7.23
CA CYS A 155 14.23 -0.86 -6.03
C CYS A 155 14.45 -2.39 -6.05
N TYR A 156 14.93 -2.95 -7.16
CA TYR A 156 15.05 -4.40 -7.32
C TYR A 156 16.41 -4.82 -7.88
N ASP A 157 17.03 -5.79 -7.21
CA ASP A 157 18.28 -6.40 -7.65
C ASP A 157 18.01 -7.81 -8.19
N ARG A 158 18.91 -8.28 -9.07
CA ARG A 158 18.91 -9.69 -9.44
C ARG A 158 19.22 -10.57 -8.23
N ASP A 159 18.40 -11.61 -8.07
CA ASP A 159 18.66 -12.61 -7.05
C ASP A 159 19.49 -13.77 -7.61
N TYR A 160 20.81 -13.71 -7.35
CA TYR A 160 21.75 -14.78 -7.67
C TYR A 160 21.80 -15.89 -6.61
N GLY A 161 21.13 -15.72 -5.46
CA GLY A 161 21.16 -16.65 -4.32
C GLY A 161 20.43 -17.97 -4.58
N PHE A 162 19.58 -18.04 -5.61
CA PHE A 162 18.84 -19.24 -6.03
C PHE A 162 19.70 -20.29 -6.78
N LEU A 163 21.03 -20.23 -6.63
CA LEU A 163 21.99 -21.13 -7.28
C LEU A 163 21.97 -22.58 -6.76
N GLY A 164 21.28 -22.86 -5.64
CA GLY A 164 21.15 -24.21 -5.09
C GLY A 164 20.33 -25.19 -5.96
N CYS A 165 19.49 -24.68 -6.88
CA CYS A 165 18.63 -25.50 -7.75
C CYS A 165 19.07 -25.51 -9.23
N LYS A 166 20.37 -25.29 -9.50
CA LYS A 166 20.94 -25.22 -10.87
C LYS A 166 20.79 -26.49 -11.73
N ARG A 167 20.19 -27.57 -11.21
CA ARG A 167 20.19 -28.87 -11.90
C ARG A 167 18.89 -29.29 -12.59
N TYR A 168 17.75 -28.61 -12.39
CA TYR A 168 16.49 -29.14 -12.95
C TYR A 168 15.50 -28.16 -13.59
N ILE A 169 15.60 -26.83 -13.40
CA ILE A 169 14.67 -25.89 -14.05
C ILE A 169 15.38 -24.57 -14.40
N ASP A 170 15.16 -24.06 -15.61
CA ASP A 170 15.71 -22.82 -16.21
C ASP A 170 15.18 -21.52 -15.54
N ILE A 171 15.26 -21.48 -14.20
CA ILE A 171 14.68 -20.45 -13.31
C ILE A 171 15.73 -19.42 -12.89
N GLY A 172 16.98 -19.84 -12.67
CA GLY A 172 17.98 -19.06 -11.92
C GLY A 172 18.47 -17.74 -12.54
N ASN A 173 18.09 -17.41 -13.78
CA ASN A 173 18.57 -16.20 -14.46
C ASN A 173 17.52 -15.06 -14.54
N LYS A 174 16.33 -15.22 -13.95
CA LYS A 174 15.18 -14.30 -14.17
C LYS A 174 14.50 -13.78 -12.89
N LEU A 175 15.04 -14.10 -11.72
CA LEU A 175 14.47 -13.71 -10.43
C LEU A 175 15.03 -12.38 -9.95
N TYR A 176 14.14 -11.50 -9.49
CA TYR A 176 14.46 -10.23 -8.87
C TYR A 176 13.91 -10.19 -7.45
N LYS A 177 14.68 -9.59 -6.55
CA LYS A 177 14.28 -9.32 -5.17
C LYS A 177 14.32 -7.82 -4.93
N LYS A 178 13.38 -7.31 -4.14
CA LYS A 178 13.45 -5.94 -3.64
C LYS A 178 14.74 -5.74 -2.83
N ASN A 179 15.34 -4.56 -2.92
CA ASN A 179 16.54 -4.18 -2.19
C ASN A 179 16.21 -3.15 -1.09
N GLY A 180 17.23 -2.70 -0.36
CA GLY A 180 17.06 -1.76 0.76
C GLY A 180 16.51 -0.39 0.37
N LYS A 181 16.54 -0.02 -0.92
CA LYS A 181 16.05 1.28 -1.40
C LYS A 181 14.54 1.39 -1.26
N LEU A 182 13.82 0.28 -1.47
CA LEU A 182 12.37 0.26 -1.30
C LEU A 182 11.98 0.63 0.13
N GLU A 183 12.65 0.04 1.12
CA GLU A 183 12.34 0.32 2.53
C GLU A 183 12.72 1.75 2.90
N ARG A 184 13.84 2.26 2.38
CA ARG A 184 14.28 3.64 2.63
C ARG A 184 13.33 4.69 2.07
N ILE A 185 12.73 4.43 0.91
CA ILE A 185 11.64 5.25 0.34
C ILE A 185 10.44 5.24 1.28
N ILE A 186 10.05 4.07 1.80
CA ILE A 186 8.91 3.99 2.70
C ILE A 186 9.18 4.76 4.00
N GLU A 187 10.34 4.58 4.62
CA GLU A 187 10.73 5.33 5.84
C GLU A 187 10.69 6.85 5.62
N ALA A 188 11.13 7.33 4.45
CA ALA A 188 11.10 8.75 4.10
C ALA A 188 9.66 9.25 3.88
N PHE A 189 8.79 8.47 3.24
CA PHE A 189 7.37 8.82 3.10
C PHE A 189 6.63 8.81 4.43
N GLU A 190 6.91 7.86 5.32
CA GLU A 190 6.34 7.82 6.68
C GLU A 190 6.80 9.05 7.47
N THR A 191 8.08 9.43 7.33
CA THR A 191 8.65 10.66 7.94
C THR A 191 7.96 11.93 7.40
N LEU A 192 7.82 12.05 6.08
CA LEU A 192 7.15 13.20 5.45
C LEU A 192 5.65 13.25 5.81
N SER A 193 4.99 12.09 5.90
CA SER A 193 3.59 11.98 6.34
C SER A 193 3.42 12.43 7.78
N LYS A 194 4.37 12.07 8.66
CA LYS A 194 4.40 12.56 10.04
C LYS A 194 4.52 14.08 10.10
N TYR A 195 5.47 14.68 9.39
CA TYR A 195 5.61 16.14 9.38
C TYR A 195 4.36 16.83 8.83
N THR A 196 3.75 16.26 7.80
CA THR A 196 2.55 16.80 7.17
C THR A 196 1.34 16.75 8.11
N THR A 197 1.11 15.62 8.75
CA THR A 197 -0.03 15.43 9.69
C THR A 197 0.16 16.23 10.98
N ASP A 198 1.37 16.24 11.55
CA ASP A 198 1.69 17.03 12.75
C ASP A 198 1.53 18.54 12.49
N ARG A 199 1.91 19.03 11.30
CA ARG A 199 1.68 20.41 10.90
C ARG A 199 0.19 20.71 10.72
N ALA A 200 -0.52 19.87 9.96
CA ALA A 200 -1.94 20.08 9.65
C ALA A 200 -2.81 20.09 10.92
N GLY A 201 -2.55 19.18 11.86
CA GLY A 201 -3.25 19.14 13.15
C GLY A 201 -3.01 20.38 14.04
N LYS A 202 -1.83 21.02 13.94
CA LYS A 202 -1.50 22.22 14.73
C LYS A 202 -2.03 23.52 14.15
N LEU A 203 -2.08 23.64 12.81
CA LEU A 203 -2.43 24.88 12.14
C LEU A 203 -3.86 25.34 12.46
N ASN A 204 -4.80 24.42 12.69
CA ASN A 204 -6.19 24.69 13.10
C ASN A 204 -6.86 25.89 12.39
N VAL A 205 -6.52 26.08 11.11
CA VAL A 205 -7.09 27.11 10.23
C VAL A 205 -7.82 26.42 9.09
N VAL A 206 -8.92 27.01 8.66
CA VAL A 206 -9.63 26.60 7.45
C VAL A 206 -8.81 27.08 6.25
N GLY A 207 -8.57 26.20 5.28
CA GLY A 207 -7.83 26.55 4.07
C GLY A 207 -8.59 27.59 3.24
N ASP A 208 -7.89 28.55 2.64
CA ASP A 208 -8.48 29.35 1.57
C ASP A 208 -8.70 28.49 0.31
N SER A 209 -9.62 28.89 -0.59
CA SER A 209 -10.07 28.00 -1.68
C SER A 209 -8.94 27.54 -2.60
N ASP A 210 -7.94 28.38 -2.83
CA ASP A 210 -6.86 28.11 -3.79
C ASP A 210 -5.68 27.39 -3.13
N GLY A 211 -5.29 27.76 -1.90
CA GLY A 211 -4.26 27.06 -1.14
C GLY A 211 -4.69 25.66 -0.71
N ASN A 212 -5.97 25.48 -0.40
CA ASN A 212 -6.56 24.18 -0.07
C ASN A 212 -6.41 23.17 -1.23
N LEU A 213 -6.60 23.60 -2.50
CA LEU A 213 -6.44 22.70 -3.65
C LEU A 213 -5.00 22.19 -3.80
N VAL A 214 -4.00 23.05 -3.60
CA VAL A 214 -2.59 22.67 -3.65
C VAL A 214 -2.24 21.72 -2.50
N ASP A 215 -2.71 22.05 -1.29
CA ASP A 215 -2.51 21.25 -0.08
C ASP A 215 -3.13 19.85 -0.20
N ARG A 216 -4.38 19.77 -0.68
CA ARG A 216 -5.08 18.50 -0.94
C ARG A 216 -4.38 17.66 -1.99
N LYS A 217 -3.90 18.29 -3.06
CA LYS A 217 -3.20 17.60 -4.15
C LYS A 217 -1.88 17.00 -3.66
N HIS A 218 -1.08 17.77 -2.94
CA HIS A 218 0.17 17.28 -2.35
C HIS A 218 -0.12 16.11 -1.39
N TYR A 219 -1.11 16.27 -0.50
CA TYR A 219 -1.49 15.25 0.47
C TYR A 219 -2.01 13.97 -0.20
N SER A 220 -2.87 14.08 -1.23
CA SER A 220 -3.37 12.93 -1.98
C SER A 220 -2.27 12.17 -2.70
N ASN A 221 -1.31 12.88 -3.30
CA ASN A 221 -0.20 12.25 -4.01
C ASN A 221 0.72 11.51 -3.05
N MET A 222 1.04 12.12 -1.90
CA MET A 222 1.82 11.50 -0.82
C MET A 222 1.15 10.21 -0.32
N ILE A 223 -0.15 10.26 0.02
CA ILE A 223 -0.91 9.08 0.46
C ILE A 223 -0.86 7.97 -0.58
N GLN A 224 -1.10 8.29 -1.86
CA GLN A 224 -1.13 7.29 -2.94
C GLN A 224 0.25 6.64 -3.16
N LEU A 225 1.32 7.42 -3.08
CA LEU A 225 2.69 6.94 -3.24
C LEU A 225 3.15 6.09 -2.06
N LEU A 226 2.91 6.53 -0.83
CA LEU A 226 3.22 5.72 0.36
C LEU A 226 2.45 4.39 0.32
N GLN A 227 1.16 4.41 -0.02
CA GLN A 227 0.38 3.18 -0.21
C GLN A 227 0.98 2.29 -1.31
N THR A 228 1.45 2.87 -2.42
CA THR A 228 2.10 2.16 -3.51
C THR A 228 3.35 1.41 -3.06
N PHE A 229 4.31 2.10 -2.43
CA PHE A 229 5.55 1.46 -2.00
C PHE A 229 5.34 0.47 -0.84
N SER A 230 4.44 0.78 0.10
CA SER A 230 4.09 -0.11 1.20
C SER A 230 3.50 -1.43 0.69
N SER A 231 2.52 -1.34 -0.23
CA SER A 231 1.91 -2.53 -0.83
C SER A 231 2.91 -3.33 -1.69
N LEU A 232 3.83 -2.67 -2.40
CA LEU A 232 4.95 -3.37 -3.06
C LEU A 232 5.80 -4.13 -2.03
N SER A 233 6.19 -3.48 -0.93
CA SER A 233 6.97 -4.15 0.12
C SER A 233 6.22 -5.36 0.70
N TYR A 234 4.90 -5.26 0.87
CA TYR A 234 4.10 -6.35 1.44
C TYR A 234 3.81 -7.50 0.46
N PHE A 235 3.43 -7.22 -0.79
CA PHE A 235 2.94 -8.25 -1.72
C PHE A 235 4.01 -8.79 -2.69
N ASP A 236 5.07 -8.04 -2.97
CA ASP A 236 6.09 -8.40 -3.97
C ASP A 236 7.16 -9.33 -3.42
N GLY A 237 6.82 -10.62 -3.33
CA GLY A 237 7.80 -11.69 -3.15
C GLY A 237 8.20 -12.33 -4.48
N ASN A 238 9.49 -12.54 -4.73
CA ASN A 238 10.02 -13.37 -5.82
C ASN A 238 9.53 -12.96 -7.24
N LEU A 239 9.85 -11.74 -7.63
CA LEU A 239 9.44 -11.19 -8.94
C LEU A 239 10.23 -11.83 -10.08
N LEU A 240 9.53 -12.05 -11.19
CA LEU A 240 10.08 -12.49 -12.45
C LEU A 240 10.28 -11.28 -13.36
N GLY A 241 11.49 -11.16 -13.92
CA GLY A 241 11.68 -10.28 -15.07
C GLY A 241 10.70 -10.67 -16.19
N ILE A 242 9.99 -9.70 -16.76
CA ILE A 242 9.05 -9.93 -17.87
C ILE A 242 9.78 -10.69 -18.98
N ARG A 243 9.18 -11.77 -19.51
CA ARG A 243 9.79 -12.59 -20.56
C ARG A 243 10.04 -11.72 -21.80
N PRO A 244 11.23 -11.77 -22.43
CA PRO A 244 11.41 -11.20 -23.76
C PRO A 244 10.49 -11.95 -24.71
N THR A 245 9.57 -11.26 -25.38
CA THR A 245 9.00 -11.79 -26.62
C THR A 245 10.11 -11.80 -27.65
N ILE A 246 10.34 -12.96 -28.27
CA ILE A 246 11.28 -13.10 -29.40
C ILE A 246 10.84 -12.08 -30.46
N GLY A 247 11.66 -11.04 -30.66
CA GLY A 247 11.44 -10.03 -31.70
C GLY A 247 11.28 -8.58 -31.24
N ASN A 248 11.21 -8.25 -29.94
CA ASN A 248 11.25 -6.84 -29.51
C ASN A 248 12.11 -6.64 -28.24
N SER A 249 13.15 -5.83 -28.40
CA SER A 249 14.24 -5.61 -27.46
C SER A 249 14.02 -4.45 -26.48
N LYS A 250 12.85 -4.35 -25.82
CA LYS A 250 12.65 -3.35 -24.75
C LYS A 250 11.76 -3.83 -23.60
N ASN A 251 12.26 -4.79 -22.81
CA ASN A 251 11.76 -5.05 -21.45
C ASN A 251 12.67 -4.33 -20.44
N LYS A 252 12.45 -3.02 -20.23
CA LYS A 252 13.24 -2.22 -19.26
C LYS A 252 12.79 -2.47 -17.80
N TYR A 253 11.49 -2.70 -17.59
CA TYR A 253 10.85 -2.65 -16.27
C TYR A 253 10.64 -4.04 -15.63
N ILE A 254 10.93 -4.16 -14.33
CA ILE A 254 10.63 -5.33 -13.49
C ILE A 254 9.18 -5.22 -12.97
N VAL A 255 8.85 -4.06 -12.44
CA VAL A 255 7.50 -3.59 -12.14
C VAL A 255 7.27 -2.36 -13.00
N LYS A 256 6.14 -2.31 -13.71
CA LYS A 256 5.78 -1.14 -14.53
C LYS A 256 4.55 -0.46 -13.93
N ALA A 257 4.70 0.81 -13.59
CA ALA A 257 3.60 1.70 -13.21
C ALA A 257 2.98 2.37 -14.44
N VAL A 258 1.65 2.46 -14.45
CA VAL A 258 0.85 3.22 -15.41
C VAL A 258 -0.21 3.99 -14.64
N LYS A 259 -0.48 5.23 -15.05
CA LYS A 259 -1.64 5.99 -14.58
C LYS A 259 -2.86 5.60 -15.41
N GLU A 260 -3.89 5.11 -14.76
CA GLU A 260 -5.19 4.85 -15.37
C GLU A 260 -6.23 5.72 -14.65
N ASP A 261 -6.77 6.71 -15.34
CA ASP A 261 -7.54 7.81 -14.76
C ASP A 261 -6.71 8.52 -13.66
N TYR A 262 -7.07 8.34 -12.39
CA TYR A 262 -6.34 8.86 -11.22
C TYR A 262 -5.59 7.76 -10.46
N ASP A 263 -5.81 6.49 -10.79
CA ASP A 263 -5.22 5.35 -10.09
C ASP A 263 -3.80 5.05 -10.59
N ILE A 264 -3.01 4.40 -9.73
CA ILE A 264 -1.74 3.80 -10.13
C ILE A 264 -1.98 2.30 -10.33
N VAL A 265 -1.60 1.79 -11.49
CA VAL A 265 -1.62 0.35 -11.78
C VAL A 265 -0.19 -0.13 -11.99
N LEU A 266 0.22 -1.08 -11.17
CA LEU A 266 1.51 -1.75 -11.26
C LEU A 266 1.31 -3.12 -11.88
N SER A 267 1.97 -3.38 -13.00
CA SER A 267 1.97 -4.69 -13.65
C SER A 267 3.31 -5.38 -13.44
N TYR A 268 3.25 -6.61 -12.95
CA TYR A 268 4.43 -7.43 -12.69
C TYR A 268 4.14 -8.92 -12.78
N LYS A 269 5.20 -9.72 -12.70
CA LYS A 269 5.12 -11.16 -12.83
C LYS A 269 5.72 -11.83 -11.60
N LYS A 270 5.06 -12.84 -11.06
CA LYS A 270 5.48 -13.54 -9.82
C LYS A 270 5.52 -15.04 -10.02
N TYR A 271 6.48 -15.73 -9.40
CA TYR A 271 6.45 -17.20 -9.32
C TYR A 271 5.42 -17.68 -8.30
N LYS A 272 4.52 -18.60 -8.69
CA LYS A 272 3.65 -19.33 -7.75
C LYS A 272 4.40 -20.55 -7.21
N SER A 273 4.62 -20.63 -5.90
CA SER A 273 4.99 -21.91 -5.26
C SER A 273 3.79 -22.86 -5.38
N PHE A 274 3.95 -23.98 -6.10
CA PHE A 274 2.87 -24.97 -6.26
C PHE A 274 2.84 -25.96 -5.09
N ILE A 275 3.98 -26.22 -4.45
CA ILE A 275 4.09 -27.04 -3.24
C ILE A 275 5.12 -26.39 -2.30
N ASN A 276 4.79 -26.22 -1.02
CA ASN A 276 5.72 -25.73 -0.01
C ASN A 276 5.85 -26.76 1.13
N PHE A 277 7.04 -27.36 1.28
CA PHE A 277 7.37 -28.31 2.34
C PHE A 277 8.47 -27.72 3.23
N GLY A 278 8.09 -26.96 4.26
CA GLY A 278 9.04 -26.29 5.14
C GLY A 278 9.99 -25.39 4.34
N ASN A 279 11.29 -25.72 4.33
CA ASN A 279 12.32 -24.97 3.60
C ASN A 279 12.40 -25.30 2.08
N ILE A 280 11.54 -26.18 1.55
CA ILE A 280 11.55 -26.60 0.16
C ILE A 280 10.28 -26.13 -0.54
N SER A 281 10.41 -25.13 -1.41
CA SER A 281 9.33 -24.69 -2.31
C SER A 281 9.54 -25.25 -3.72
N ILE A 282 8.57 -26.02 -4.22
CA ILE A 282 8.50 -26.41 -5.63
C ILE A 282 7.69 -25.33 -6.36
N TYR A 283 8.38 -24.53 -7.16
CA TYR A 283 7.77 -23.46 -7.95
C TYR A 283 7.10 -24.03 -9.20
N GLY A 284 5.86 -23.60 -9.46
CA GLY A 284 5.05 -24.00 -10.61
C GLY A 284 5.04 -22.95 -11.72
N ARG A 285 3.86 -22.71 -12.31
CA ARG A 285 3.61 -21.64 -13.30
C ARG A 285 3.77 -20.25 -12.66
N TYR A 286 4.03 -19.25 -13.50
CA TYR A 286 4.02 -17.84 -13.10
C TYR A 286 2.59 -17.29 -13.06
N LYS A 287 2.37 -16.26 -12.25
CA LYS A 287 1.18 -15.40 -12.29
C LYS A 287 1.54 -14.06 -12.91
N ASN A 288 0.64 -13.53 -13.73
CA ASN A 288 0.71 -12.15 -14.17
C ASN A 288 -0.21 -11.36 -13.22
N LEU A 289 0.36 -10.40 -12.50
CA LEU A 289 -0.34 -9.68 -11.44
C LEU A 289 -0.46 -8.22 -11.82
N ASN A 290 -1.64 -7.67 -11.54
CA ASN A 290 -1.83 -6.24 -11.44
C ASN A 290 -2.10 -5.89 -9.98
N MET A 291 -1.42 -4.85 -9.50
CA MET A 291 -1.73 -4.16 -8.26
C MET A 291 -2.31 -2.80 -8.63
N ARG A 292 -3.57 -2.55 -8.24
CA ARG A 292 -4.23 -1.26 -8.47
C ARG A 292 -4.31 -0.52 -7.15
N ILE A 293 -3.75 0.68 -7.11
CA ILE A 293 -3.77 1.60 -5.98
C ILE A 293 -4.70 2.76 -6.31
N LYS A 294 -5.78 2.87 -5.54
CA LYS A 294 -6.80 3.90 -5.76
C LYS A 294 -6.27 5.29 -5.41
N HIS A 295 -6.67 6.28 -6.20
CA HIS A 295 -6.49 7.66 -5.78
C HIS A 295 -7.24 7.89 -4.45
N PRO A 296 -6.62 8.57 -3.46
CA PRO A 296 -7.26 8.82 -2.18
C PRO A 296 -8.52 9.68 -2.34
N VAL A 297 -9.59 9.31 -1.64
CA VAL A 297 -10.86 10.04 -1.66
C VAL A 297 -11.38 10.22 -0.24
N ILE A 298 -11.96 11.38 0.04
CA ILE A 298 -12.57 11.68 1.33
C ILE A 298 -13.97 11.07 1.38
N GLY A 299 -14.28 10.33 2.44
CA GLY A 299 -15.62 9.82 2.71
C GLY A 299 -16.18 8.91 1.60
N ASN A 300 -15.33 8.35 0.72
CA ASN A 300 -15.79 7.49 -0.37
C ASN A 300 -14.71 6.54 -0.90
N VAL A 301 -14.53 5.40 -0.24
CA VAL A 301 -13.52 4.39 -0.61
C VAL A 301 -14.07 3.37 -1.63
N GLU A 302 -15.38 3.39 -1.89
CA GLU A 302 -16.14 2.31 -2.56
C GLU A 302 -16.16 2.38 -4.10
N LYS A 303 -15.59 3.40 -4.75
CA LYS A 303 -15.61 3.55 -6.23
C LYS A 303 -14.76 2.50 -6.99
N PHE A 304 -14.71 1.28 -6.52
CA PHE A 304 -14.08 0.16 -7.18
C PHE A 304 -15.14 -0.62 -7.97
N ASP A 305 -15.05 -0.62 -9.30
CA ASP A 305 -15.82 -1.56 -10.12
C ASP A 305 -15.13 -2.93 -10.04
N VAL A 306 -15.22 -3.57 -8.87
CA VAL A 306 -14.53 -4.84 -8.55
C VAL A 306 -14.87 -5.92 -9.57
N MET A 307 -16.08 -5.85 -10.13
CA MET A 307 -16.58 -6.72 -11.18
C MET A 307 -15.73 -6.71 -12.45
N LYS A 308 -14.98 -5.63 -12.73
CA LYS A 308 -14.07 -5.56 -13.88
C LYS A 308 -12.78 -6.36 -13.70
N TYR A 309 -12.39 -6.64 -12.46
CA TYR A 309 -11.03 -7.10 -12.14
C TYR A 309 -11.02 -8.44 -11.42
N VAL A 310 -12.12 -8.77 -10.74
CA VAL A 310 -12.25 -9.95 -9.90
C VAL A 310 -13.44 -10.79 -10.35
N ALA A 311 -13.26 -12.11 -10.34
CA ALA A 311 -14.26 -13.06 -10.79
C ALA A 311 -15.53 -13.00 -9.92
N PRO A 312 -16.72 -13.25 -10.50
CA PRO A 312 -17.99 -13.22 -9.76
C PRO A 312 -18.03 -14.12 -8.52
N SER A 313 -17.26 -15.21 -8.50
CA SER A 313 -17.21 -16.18 -7.39
C SER A 313 -16.63 -15.62 -6.08
N VAL A 314 -15.89 -14.51 -6.14
CA VAL A 314 -15.20 -13.91 -4.99
C VAL A 314 -15.45 -12.40 -4.86
N VAL A 315 -16.13 -11.80 -5.84
CA VAL A 315 -16.51 -10.38 -5.87
C VAL A 315 -17.26 -9.94 -4.62
N GLY A 316 -18.21 -10.74 -4.12
CA GLY A 316 -19.10 -10.33 -3.03
C GLY A 316 -18.31 -9.96 -1.79
N LYS A 317 -17.31 -10.77 -1.43
CA LYS A 317 -16.46 -10.53 -0.26
C LYS A 317 -15.61 -9.27 -0.36
N VAL A 318 -15.12 -8.96 -1.56
CA VAL A 318 -14.35 -7.73 -1.79
C VAL A 318 -15.26 -6.51 -1.73
N VAL A 319 -16.48 -6.62 -2.28
CA VAL A 319 -17.51 -5.57 -2.22
C VAL A 319 -17.92 -5.31 -0.77
N ASP A 320 -18.26 -6.36 -0.01
CA ASP A 320 -18.63 -6.23 1.41
C ASP A 320 -17.52 -5.53 2.20
N LYS A 321 -16.25 -5.92 1.98
CA LYS A 321 -15.13 -5.27 2.67
C LYS A 321 -14.94 -3.81 2.28
N LEU A 322 -15.12 -3.47 1.01
CA LEU A 322 -15.06 -2.08 0.55
C LEU A 322 -16.22 -1.25 1.09
N PHE A 323 -17.40 -1.85 1.23
CA PHE A 323 -18.58 -1.22 1.83
C PHE A 323 -18.32 -0.88 3.30
N ASP A 324 -17.79 -1.81 4.09
CA ASP A 324 -17.39 -1.56 5.48
C ASP A 324 -16.43 -0.37 5.60
N LEU A 325 -15.35 -0.40 4.80
CA LEU A 325 -14.35 0.67 4.78
C LEU A 325 -14.95 2.00 4.34
N ASN A 326 -15.93 1.98 3.44
CA ASN A 326 -16.64 3.16 3.01
C ASN A 326 -17.49 3.76 4.14
N MET A 327 -18.19 2.92 4.91
CA MET A 327 -18.97 3.37 6.06
C MET A 327 -18.07 4.03 7.10
N LEU A 328 -16.96 3.40 7.45
CA LEU A 328 -15.96 3.96 8.36
C LEU A 328 -15.43 5.31 7.86
N SER A 329 -15.04 5.37 6.58
CA SER A 329 -14.55 6.60 5.95
C SER A 329 -15.57 7.73 5.99
N ARG A 330 -16.86 7.42 5.84
CA ARG A 330 -17.95 8.39 5.85
C ARG A 330 -18.31 8.87 7.26
N GLU A 331 -18.33 7.97 8.25
CA GLU A 331 -18.70 8.35 9.62
C GLU A 331 -17.67 9.32 10.22
N PHE A 332 -16.39 9.15 9.87
CA PHE A 332 -15.27 9.94 10.41
C PHE A 332 -14.61 10.91 9.42
N GLU A 333 -15.18 11.07 8.22
CA GLU A 333 -14.67 11.91 7.14
C GLU A 333 -13.17 11.66 6.86
N LEU A 334 -12.79 10.40 6.65
CA LEU A 334 -11.40 10.00 6.44
C LEU A 334 -10.99 10.10 4.97
N TRP A 335 -9.74 10.48 4.73
CA TRP A 335 -9.05 10.27 3.45
C TRP A 335 -8.68 8.79 3.33
N GLY A 336 -9.39 8.07 2.47
CA GLY A 336 -9.18 6.64 2.27
C GLY A 336 -8.57 6.30 0.91
N THR A 337 -7.67 5.32 0.90
CA THR A 337 -7.19 4.63 -0.30
C THR A 337 -7.23 3.11 -0.08
N ASN A 338 -7.32 2.35 -1.17
CA ASN A 338 -7.26 0.90 -1.12
C ASN A 338 -6.43 0.33 -2.27
N VAL A 339 -5.97 -0.89 -2.05
CA VAL A 339 -5.18 -1.67 -3.00
C VAL A 339 -5.79 -3.04 -3.17
N ILE A 340 -5.95 -3.44 -4.43
CA ILE A 340 -6.29 -4.81 -4.80
C ILE A 340 -5.19 -5.34 -5.70
N VAL A 341 -4.58 -6.45 -5.28
CA VAL A 341 -3.68 -7.26 -6.11
C VAL A 341 -4.50 -8.41 -6.69
N TYR A 342 -4.43 -8.62 -7.99
CA TYR A 342 -5.20 -9.67 -8.66
C TYR A 342 -4.42 -10.33 -9.80
N ASP A 343 -4.70 -11.62 -10.01
CA ASP A 343 -4.21 -12.37 -11.15
C ASP A 343 -5.02 -12.02 -12.40
N ILE A 344 -4.38 -11.48 -13.43
CA ILE A 344 -5.08 -11.03 -14.65
C ILE A 344 -5.58 -12.18 -15.51
N ASP A 345 -5.00 -13.38 -15.38
CA ASP A 345 -5.34 -14.51 -16.23
C ASP A 345 -6.63 -15.20 -15.73
N ILE A 346 -6.80 -15.26 -14.41
CA ILE A 346 -7.93 -15.95 -13.76
C ILE A 346 -8.85 -15.03 -12.94
N HIS A 347 -8.52 -13.74 -12.85
CA HIS A 347 -9.29 -12.70 -12.16
C HIS A 347 -9.54 -13.03 -10.68
N THR A 348 -8.53 -13.52 -9.96
CA THR A 348 -8.64 -13.83 -8.52
C THR A 348 -7.86 -12.83 -7.66
N PRO A 349 -8.37 -12.42 -6.49
CA PRO A 349 -7.66 -11.54 -5.58
C PRO A 349 -6.49 -12.29 -4.91
N GLU A 350 -5.32 -11.67 -4.98
CA GLU A 350 -4.07 -12.15 -4.40
C GLU A 350 -3.66 -11.37 -3.15
N GLY A 351 -4.28 -10.21 -2.94
CA GLY A 351 -4.00 -9.37 -1.78
C GLY A 351 -4.91 -8.14 -1.73
N PHE A 352 -5.14 -7.68 -0.51
CA PHE A 352 -5.90 -6.48 -0.21
C PHE A 352 -5.20 -5.71 0.92
N SER A 353 -5.13 -4.39 0.77
CA SER A 353 -4.67 -3.47 1.82
C SER A 353 -5.36 -2.13 1.67
N TYR A 354 -5.42 -1.33 2.74
CA TYR A 354 -6.00 0.00 2.70
C TYR A 354 -5.23 0.96 3.59
N GLY A 355 -5.42 2.25 3.32
CA GLY A 355 -4.83 3.33 4.10
C GLY A 355 -5.87 4.37 4.44
N PHE A 356 -5.87 4.82 5.69
CA PHE A 356 -6.71 5.92 6.16
C PHE A 356 -5.87 7.03 6.77
N TYR A 357 -6.32 8.25 6.50
CA TYR A 357 -5.72 9.47 7.00
C TYR A 357 -6.82 10.39 7.52
N PRO A 358 -6.57 11.07 8.65
CA PRO A 358 -7.49 12.08 9.15
C PRO A 358 -7.60 13.26 8.16
N MET A 359 -8.81 13.78 8.01
CA MET A 359 -9.05 15.04 7.35
C MET A 359 -8.85 16.18 8.35
N TYR A 360 -7.96 17.12 8.03
CA TYR A 360 -7.73 18.34 8.80
C TYR A 360 -8.38 19.55 8.14
N LYS A 361 -8.67 20.58 8.94
CA LYS A 361 -9.31 21.83 8.50
C LYS A 361 -8.60 22.53 7.35
N ILE A 362 -7.27 22.42 7.28
CA ILE A 362 -6.49 23.05 6.20
C ILE A 362 -6.86 22.48 4.83
N TYR A 363 -7.36 21.24 4.81
CA TYR A 363 -7.80 20.51 3.61
C TYR A 363 -9.32 20.62 3.39
N ASN A 364 -10.03 21.39 4.20
CA ASN A 364 -11.48 21.55 4.14
C ASN A 364 -11.86 23.03 3.96
N ILE A 365 -13.03 23.26 3.40
CA ILE A 365 -13.65 24.59 3.28
C ILE A 365 -14.56 24.84 4.51
N ASP A 366 -15.03 23.78 5.14
CA ASP A 366 -15.81 23.85 6.38
C ASP A 366 -14.92 23.69 7.61
N ASP A 367 -15.34 24.24 8.75
CA ASP A 367 -14.67 24.07 10.05
C ASP A 367 -14.94 22.67 10.65
N MET A 368 -14.88 21.62 9.83
CA MET A 368 -15.05 20.22 10.21
C MET A 368 -13.77 19.45 9.88
N ASP A 369 -13.32 18.63 10.82
CA ASP A 369 -12.17 17.73 10.70
C ASP A 369 -12.53 16.38 11.34
N THR A 370 -11.72 15.35 11.07
CA THR A 370 -11.93 13.99 11.61
C THR A 370 -12.10 13.99 13.12
N LYS A 371 -11.35 14.84 13.84
CA LYS A 371 -11.46 14.96 15.29
C LYS A 371 -12.88 15.36 15.72
N LYS A 372 -13.48 16.37 15.10
CA LYS A 372 -14.87 16.75 15.39
C LYS A 372 -15.89 15.65 15.07
N TYR A 373 -15.64 14.83 14.04
CA TYR A 373 -16.49 13.68 13.75
C TYR A 373 -16.37 12.59 14.84
N ILE A 374 -15.15 12.33 15.33
CA ILE A 374 -14.91 11.43 16.46
C ILE A 374 -15.61 11.94 17.72
N ASP A 375 -15.46 13.23 18.05
CA ASP A 375 -16.11 13.85 19.21
C ASP A 375 -17.64 13.69 19.14
N ARG A 376 -18.24 13.97 17.97
CA ARG A 376 -19.68 13.76 17.73
C ARG A 376 -20.10 12.29 17.86
N PHE A 377 -19.30 11.37 17.32
CA PHE A 377 -19.57 9.94 17.43
C PHE A 377 -19.59 9.50 18.90
N ASN A 378 -18.65 9.98 19.72
CA ASN A 378 -18.65 9.72 21.15
C ASN A 378 -19.89 10.31 21.84
N GLU A 379 -20.25 11.56 21.51
CA GLU A 379 -21.42 12.27 22.07
C GLU A 379 -22.74 11.52 21.87
N TYR A 380 -22.91 10.81 20.76
CA TYR A 380 -24.09 9.98 20.50
C TYR A 380 -24.41 9.01 21.63
N PHE A 381 -23.37 8.47 22.27
CA PHE A 381 -23.52 7.39 23.23
C PHE A 381 -23.33 7.84 24.68
N LEU A 382 -22.92 9.08 24.94
CA LEU A 382 -22.79 9.63 26.31
C LEU A 382 -24.17 9.87 26.97
N PRO A 383 -24.24 10.08 28.30
CA PRO A 383 -25.51 10.36 28.97
C PRO A 383 -26.26 11.56 28.35
N GLY A 384 -27.51 11.35 27.95
CA GLY A 384 -28.33 12.31 27.21
C GLY A 384 -28.07 12.37 25.70
N GLY A 385 -27.19 11.51 25.18
CA GLY A 385 -26.89 11.37 23.76
C GLY A 385 -28.01 10.67 22.99
N GLU A 386 -28.05 10.90 21.67
CA GLU A 386 -29.12 10.41 20.78
C GLU A 386 -29.27 8.87 20.80
N TYR A 387 -28.16 8.15 20.99
CA TYR A 387 -28.09 6.69 20.95
C TYR A 387 -27.61 6.10 22.28
N GLU A 388 -27.83 6.78 23.41
CA GLU A 388 -27.44 6.29 24.74
C GLU A 388 -28.01 4.89 25.02
N GLU A 389 -29.28 4.65 24.68
CA GLU A 389 -29.97 3.37 24.93
C GLU A 389 -29.40 2.21 24.08
N GLU A 390 -28.76 2.52 22.96
CA GLU A 390 -28.22 1.54 22.00
C GLU A 390 -26.72 1.28 22.20
N ARG A 391 -26.10 1.94 23.19
CA ARG A 391 -24.66 1.88 23.49
C ARG A 391 -24.13 0.45 23.58
N ASP A 392 -24.78 -0.39 24.38
CA ASP A 392 -24.34 -1.79 24.61
C ASP A 392 -24.49 -2.65 23.35
N LYS A 393 -25.51 -2.36 22.52
CA LYS A 393 -25.73 -3.05 21.24
C LYS A 393 -24.65 -2.70 20.23
N VAL A 394 -24.30 -1.42 20.12
CA VAL A 394 -23.23 -0.94 19.25
C VAL A 394 -21.85 -1.35 19.76
N GLY A 395 -21.73 -1.69 21.05
CA GLY A 395 -20.47 -2.09 21.68
C GLY A 395 -19.60 -0.91 22.12
N TYR A 396 -20.19 0.28 22.29
CA TYR A 396 -19.48 1.48 22.71
C TYR A 396 -19.19 1.49 24.22
N ASN A 397 -17.96 1.85 24.61
CA ASN A 397 -17.56 1.98 26.02
C ASN A 397 -17.30 3.46 26.39
N PRO A 398 -18.12 4.06 27.29
CA PRO A 398 -17.97 5.47 27.68
C PRO A 398 -16.73 5.72 28.55
N ASP A 399 -16.21 4.69 29.22
CA ASP A 399 -14.97 4.80 30.00
C ASP A 399 -13.72 4.72 29.11
N ASN A 400 -13.89 4.35 27.84
CA ASN A 400 -12.83 4.26 26.84
C ASN A 400 -13.30 4.82 25.48
N PRO A 401 -13.61 6.14 25.42
CA PRO A 401 -14.10 6.78 24.21
C PRO A 401 -13.08 6.67 23.07
N ILE A 402 -13.56 6.74 21.83
CA ILE A 402 -12.71 6.67 20.64
C ILE A 402 -11.89 7.95 20.52
N SER A 403 -10.61 7.79 20.20
CA SER A 403 -9.65 8.85 19.86
C SER A 403 -9.06 8.63 18.46
N GLU A 404 -8.35 9.63 17.93
CA GLU A 404 -7.67 9.52 16.63
C GLU A 404 -6.58 8.43 16.66
N GLU A 405 -5.93 8.24 17.81
CA GLU A 405 -4.86 7.26 18.01
C GLU A 405 -5.38 5.81 18.02
N ASP A 406 -6.65 5.59 18.34
CA ASP A 406 -7.26 4.25 18.38
C ASP A 406 -7.43 3.61 17.00
N PHE A 407 -7.53 4.40 15.93
CA PHE A 407 -7.85 3.93 14.58
C PHE A 407 -6.81 2.99 13.98
N ALA A 408 -5.59 2.91 14.50
CA ALA A 408 -4.65 1.90 14.04
C ALA A 408 -4.95 0.53 14.65
N GLU A 409 -4.89 0.44 15.98
CA GLU A 409 -4.93 -0.83 16.71
C GLU A 409 -6.36 -1.36 16.92
N ARG A 410 -7.34 -0.46 17.03
CA ARG A 410 -8.77 -0.77 17.27
C ARG A 410 -9.65 -0.61 16.03
N ILE A 411 -9.06 -0.57 14.82
CA ILE A 411 -9.82 -0.31 13.58
C ILE A 411 -10.97 -1.30 13.34
N ASP A 412 -10.74 -2.58 13.65
CA ASP A 412 -11.76 -3.62 13.45
C ASP A 412 -12.91 -3.46 14.45
N GLU A 413 -12.62 -3.02 15.68
CA GLU A 413 -13.60 -2.69 16.72
C GLU A 413 -14.44 -1.48 16.30
N ILE A 414 -13.77 -0.38 15.92
CA ILE A 414 -14.42 0.86 15.48
C ILE A 414 -15.30 0.61 14.25
N ASN A 415 -14.79 -0.14 13.27
CA ASN A 415 -15.56 -0.49 12.07
C ASN A 415 -16.80 -1.31 12.41
N SER A 416 -16.73 -2.22 13.39
CA SER A 416 -17.89 -2.96 13.89
C SER A 416 -18.92 -2.01 14.54
N MET A 417 -18.48 -1.05 15.36
CA MET A 417 -19.38 -0.07 15.97
C MET A 417 -20.10 0.78 14.91
N VAL A 418 -19.38 1.24 13.88
CA VAL A 418 -19.95 2.03 12.77
C VAL A 418 -21.01 1.22 12.02
N TYR A 419 -20.76 -0.07 11.80
CA TYR A 419 -21.72 -0.97 11.16
C TYR A 419 -22.98 -1.14 12.00
N GLU A 420 -22.84 -1.43 13.30
CA GLU A 420 -24.00 -1.57 14.20
C GLU A 420 -24.79 -0.27 14.37
N LEU A 421 -24.12 0.88 14.44
CA LEU A 421 -24.79 2.19 14.46
C LEU A 421 -25.58 2.44 13.18
N PHE A 422 -25.05 2.03 12.03
CA PHE A 422 -25.79 2.11 10.77
C PHE A 422 -27.06 1.24 10.82
N GLU A 423 -26.96 -0.01 11.29
CA GLU A 423 -28.13 -0.87 11.43
C GLU A 423 -29.19 -0.23 12.36
N VAL A 424 -28.78 0.35 13.49
CA VAL A 424 -29.67 1.10 14.41
C VAL A 424 -30.33 2.33 13.76
N ARG A 425 -29.62 3.03 12.87
CA ARG A 425 -30.16 4.22 12.18
C ARG A 425 -31.22 3.89 11.14
N TRP A 426 -31.20 2.68 10.58
CA TRP A 426 -32.01 2.30 9.43
C TRP A 426 -33.06 1.20 9.70
N TYR A 427 -32.99 0.53 10.85
CA TYR A 427 -33.97 -0.45 11.33
C TYR A 427 -34.49 -0.09 12.72
#